data_AF-A0A7X7PAF3-F1
#
_entry.id   AF-A0A7X7PAF3-F1
#
_cell.length_a   1.000
_cell.length_b   1.000
_cell.length_c   1.000
_cell.angle_alpha   90.00
_cell.angle_beta   90.00
_cell.angle_gamma   90.00
#
_symmetry.space_group_name_H-M   'P 1'
#
loop_
_entity.id
_entity.type
_entity.pdbx_description
1 polymer ?
#
loop_
_entity_poly.entity_id
_entity_poly.type
_entity_poly.pdbx_seq_one_letter_code
_entity_poly.pdbx_strand_id
1 'polypeptide(L)'
;MAENNEATNSDATGPETGIVADSAAGDTGVIGRANGDMTVAQLRDWMRNWIAEATGQPVATITDDRPMEEFGLSSRDAVALSGEIEELVGVTLTATIAYQHPTIASLATRIIEGEPEAPASAADDAFYAGAADFSSSHDIAIVGMATRFPGAGSTPEQMWDLLISGGDGVSDLPEDRWEEFTSDPMIKAAVEKANTKGGYLNDVKTFDAEFFAMSPLEVANVDPQQRLALELTWEALEHAHIPANELKGEQVGVFLGSSANDYQLLAVSDPVNAHPYALTGTSTAIVANRVSYFFDFHGPSISVDTACSSSLVAVHQAVRSLRSGESSVALAGGTNMLLAPPATLGFNEGGILTADGKIKAFSSDASGIVRAEGGGVV
;
A
#
# COMPACT_ATOMS: atom_id res chain seq x y z
N MET A 1 42.98 43.51 -20.37
CA MET A 1 42.71 44.60 -21.33
C MET A 1 41.48 44.19 -22.10
N ALA A 2 40.32 44.81 -22.04
CA ALA A 2 39.71 45.88 -21.23
C ALA A 2 38.21 45.72 -21.59
N GLU A 3 37.31 45.67 -20.59
CA GLU A 3 36.27 46.70 -20.35
C GLU A 3 35.18 46.82 -21.44
N ASN A 4 33.92 47.19 -21.18
CA ASN A 4 32.97 47.22 -20.06
C ASN A 4 31.74 47.97 -20.62
N ASN A 5 30.60 47.87 -19.91
CA ASN A 5 29.52 48.87 -19.82
C ASN A 5 28.59 49.09 -21.03
N GLU A 6 27.31 49.46 -20.89
CA GLU A 6 26.43 49.89 -19.77
C GLU A 6 24.98 49.77 -20.32
N ALA A 7 24.03 49.13 -19.64
CA ALA A 7 23.01 49.75 -18.79
C ALA A 7 22.37 51.06 -19.30
N THR A 8 21.04 51.04 -19.53
CA THR A 8 20.12 52.06 -18.96
C THR A 8 18.71 51.51 -18.82
N ASN A 9 18.13 51.87 -17.69
CA ASN A 9 16.87 51.49 -17.08
C ASN A 9 15.95 52.74 -17.08
N SER A 10 14.63 52.58 -17.28
CA SER A 10 13.55 53.43 -16.72
C SER A 10 12.21 52.95 -17.33
N ASP A 11 11.31 52.24 -16.65
CA ASP A 11 10.56 52.50 -15.41
C ASP A 11 9.21 53.21 -15.62
N ALA A 12 8.24 52.77 -14.80
CA ALA A 12 6.97 53.38 -14.40
C ALA A 12 5.70 53.14 -15.24
N THR A 13 4.86 52.18 -14.80
CA THR A 13 3.66 52.40 -13.94
C THR A 13 2.50 51.42 -14.22
N GLY A 14 2.01 50.77 -13.15
CA GLY A 14 0.86 49.86 -13.12
C GLY A 14 -0.51 50.56 -13.19
N PRO A 15 -1.59 49.84 -12.82
CA PRO A 15 -1.86 49.71 -11.39
C PRO A 15 -2.32 48.31 -10.91
N GLU A 16 -2.40 48.24 -9.60
CA GLU A 16 -2.62 47.13 -8.66
C GLU A 16 -4.02 46.50 -8.65
N THR A 17 -4.07 45.20 -8.34
CA THR A 17 -4.99 44.49 -7.42
C THR A 17 -4.34 43.11 -7.20
N GLY A 18 -3.88 42.63 -6.04
CA GLY A 18 -4.39 42.74 -4.68
C GLY A 18 -5.38 41.59 -4.43
N ILE A 19 -4.93 40.43 -3.96
CA ILE A 19 -5.62 39.40 -3.11
C ILE A 19 -4.61 38.28 -2.79
N VAL A 20 -4.01 38.31 -1.59
CA VAL A 20 -4.18 37.37 -0.45
C VAL A 20 -3.89 35.90 -0.76
N ALA A 21 -2.85 35.38 -0.10
CA ALA A 21 -2.51 33.97 0.01
C ALA A 21 -3.61 33.22 0.77
N ASP A 22 -4.05 32.08 0.23
CA ASP A 22 -4.88 31.14 0.98
C ASP A 22 -4.22 29.75 1.00
N SER A 23 -4.06 29.26 2.22
CA SER A 23 -3.55 27.95 2.58
C SER A 23 -4.60 26.90 2.21
N ALA A 24 -4.27 25.96 1.33
CA ALA A 24 -5.14 24.83 1.04
C ALA A 24 -5.16 23.87 2.24
N ALA A 25 -6.10 24.12 3.15
CA ALA A 25 -6.57 23.22 4.18
C ALA A 25 -7.37 22.06 3.56
N GLY A 26 -7.43 20.95 4.30
CA GLY A 26 -7.93 19.64 3.86
C GLY A 26 -9.33 19.62 3.24
N ASP A 27 -9.44 18.77 2.23
CA ASP A 27 -10.63 18.49 1.43
C ASP A 27 -11.67 17.72 2.25
N THR A 28 -12.68 18.43 2.76
CA THR A 28 -13.86 17.85 3.40
C THR A 28 -14.93 17.60 2.34
N GLY A 29 -15.41 16.35 2.30
CA GLY A 29 -16.22 15.82 1.20
C GLY A 29 -17.57 16.49 0.93
N VAL A 30 -17.98 16.34 -0.33
CA VAL A 30 -19.19 16.81 -1.01
C VAL A 30 -19.15 18.30 -1.41
N ILE A 31 -18.76 18.55 -2.67
CA ILE A 31 -18.91 19.86 -3.31
C ILE A 31 -20.30 19.93 -3.95
N GLY A 32 -21.31 20.31 -3.17
CA GLY A 32 -22.64 20.67 -3.68
C GLY A 32 -23.81 20.07 -2.91
N ARG A 33 -24.80 20.90 -2.57
CA ARG A 33 -26.11 20.43 -2.09
C ARG A 33 -26.91 19.85 -3.26
N ALA A 34 -27.53 18.70 -3.03
CA ALA A 34 -28.49 18.08 -3.95
C ALA A 34 -29.51 19.11 -4.48
N ASN A 35 -29.74 19.11 -5.79
CA ASN A 35 -30.87 19.85 -6.35
C ASN A 35 -32.18 19.15 -5.92
N GLY A 36 -33.17 19.96 -5.54
CA GLY A 36 -34.30 19.58 -4.68
C GLY A 36 -35.17 18.37 -5.12
N ASP A 37 -35.76 17.76 -4.07
CA ASP A 37 -36.95 16.86 -4.00
C ASP A 37 -36.73 15.37 -3.71
N MET A 38 -35.50 14.83 -3.67
CA MET A 38 -35.29 13.43 -3.26
C MET A 38 -35.09 13.29 -1.73
N THR A 39 -35.89 12.42 -1.10
CA THR A 39 -35.77 12.06 0.32
C THR A 39 -34.82 10.87 0.52
N VAL A 40 -34.29 10.71 1.74
CA VAL A 40 -33.49 9.53 2.13
C VAL A 40 -34.24 8.23 1.83
N ALA A 41 -35.55 8.18 2.10
CA ALA A 41 -36.36 6.99 1.83
C ALA A 41 -36.41 6.65 0.32
N GLN A 42 -36.58 7.67 -0.53
CA GLN A 42 -36.59 7.50 -1.99
C GLN A 42 -35.24 7.05 -2.53
N LEU A 43 -34.14 7.61 -2.01
CA LEU A 43 -32.80 7.18 -2.42
C LEU A 43 -32.50 5.75 -1.95
N ARG A 44 -32.92 5.37 -0.74
CA ARG A 44 -32.81 3.98 -0.24
C ARG A 44 -33.61 3.01 -1.12
N ASP A 45 -34.83 3.37 -1.49
CA ASP A 45 -35.66 2.58 -2.41
C ASP A 45 -35.00 2.42 -3.78
N TRP A 46 -34.47 3.51 -4.34
CA TRP A 46 -33.75 3.48 -5.62
C TRP A 46 -32.52 2.56 -5.55
N MET A 47 -31.68 2.72 -4.52
CA MET A 47 -30.49 1.90 -4.32
C MET A 47 -30.81 0.41 -4.14
N ARG A 48 -31.88 0.06 -3.41
CA ARG A 48 -32.34 -1.33 -3.29
C ARG A 48 -32.68 -1.95 -4.65
N ASN A 49 -33.40 -1.20 -5.48
CA ASN A 49 -33.78 -1.68 -6.81
C ASN A 49 -32.57 -1.80 -7.74
N TRP A 50 -31.67 -0.82 -7.68
CA TRP A 50 -30.41 -0.84 -8.44
C TRP A 50 -29.57 -2.08 -8.08
N ILE A 51 -29.37 -2.36 -6.79
CA ILE A 51 -28.60 -3.52 -6.32
C ILE A 51 -29.29 -4.83 -6.71
N ALA A 52 -30.61 -4.90 -6.61
CA ALA A 52 -31.39 -6.07 -7.03
C ALA A 52 -31.20 -6.37 -8.53
N GLU A 53 -31.19 -5.33 -9.38
CA GLU A 53 -30.95 -5.48 -10.81
C GLU A 53 -29.50 -5.89 -11.12
N ALA A 54 -28.52 -5.21 -10.51
CA ALA A 54 -27.10 -5.49 -10.72
C ALA A 54 -26.70 -6.91 -10.28
N THR A 55 -27.31 -7.43 -9.21
CA THR A 55 -26.94 -8.73 -8.61
C THR A 55 -27.89 -9.87 -8.99
N GLY A 56 -29.02 -9.57 -9.65
CA GLY A 56 -30.07 -10.53 -9.98
C GLY A 56 -30.81 -11.08 -8.75
N GLN A 57 -30.68 -10.44 -7.58
CA GLN A 57 -31.34 -10.85 -6.35
C GLN A 57 -32.73 -10.21 -6.22
N PRO A 58 -33.70 -10.86 -5.54
CA PRO A 58 -34.99 -10.23 -5.25
C PRO A 58 -34.81 -8.98 -4.38
N VAL A 59 -35.45 -7.85 -4.71
CA VAL A 59 -35.34 -6.60 -3.92
C VAL A 59 -35.67 -6.79 -2.43
N ALA A 60 -36.53 -7.75 -2.11
CA ALA A 60 -36.91 -8.09 -0.73
C ALA A 60 -35.75 -8.68 0.11
N THR A 61 -34.67 -9.14 -0.50
CA THR A 61 -33.48 -9.66 0.20
C THR A 61 -32.43 -8.59 0.45
N ILE A 62 -32.57 -7.40 -0.15
CA ILE A 62 -31.64 -6.29 -0.02
C ILE A 62 -32.05 -5.44 1.19
N THR A 63 -31.24 -5.50 2.25
CA THR A 63 -31.47 -4.77 3.51
C THR A 63 -30.57 -3.55 3.62
N ASP A 64 -31.04 -2.50 4.28
CA ASP A 64 -30.35 -1.21 4.24
C ASP A 64 -29.15 -1.09 5.16
N ASP A 65 -29.05 -1.96 6.16
CA ASP A 65 -28.08 -1.87 7.25
C ASP A 65 -26.89 -2.82 7.07
N ARG A 66 -26.86 -3.59 5.98
CA ARG A 66 -25.73 -4.47 5.64
C ARG A 66 -24.83 -3.81 4.60
N PRO A 67 -23.51 -4.08 4.65
CA PRO A 67 -22.59 -3.64 3.61
C PRO A 67 -23.06 -4.09 2.23
N MET A 68 -23.06 -3.18 1.25
CA MET A 68 -23.60 -3.47 -0.08
C MET A 68 -22.82 -4.58 -0.82
N GLU A 69 -21.52 -4.75 -0.48
CA GLU A 69 -20.66 -5.85 -0.96
C GLU A 69 -21.22 -7.25 -0.62
N GLU A 70 -21.91 -7.39 0.51
CA GLU A 70 -22.49 -8.67 0.94
C GLU A 70 -23.64 -9.14 0.02
N PHE A 71 -24.21 -8.25 -0.80
CA PHE A 71 -25.20 -8.61 -1.81
C PHE A 71 -24.57 -9.06 -3.14
N GLY A 72 -23.23 -9.05 -3.24
CA GLY A 72 -22.49 -9.49 -4.41
C GLY A 72 -22.10 -8.36 -5.37
N LEU A 73 -22.04 -7.12 -4.88
CA LEU A 73 -21.49 -6.01 -5.67
C LEU A 73 -19.97 -6.13 -5.82
N SER A 74 -19.48 -5.98 -7.04
CA SER A 74 -18.06 -5.82 -7.32
C SER A 74 -17.63 -4.35 -7.23
N SER A 75 -16.31 -4.08 -7.18
CA SER A 75 -15.78 -2.72 -7.21
C SER A 75 -16.19 -1.94 -8.47
N ARG A 76 -16.44 -2.63 -9.60
CA ARG A 76 -16.97 -2.00 -10.81
C ARG A 76 -18.40 -1.50 -10.60
N ASP A 77 -19.21 -2.28 -9.89
CA ASP A 77 -20.60 -1.95 -9.61
C ASP A 77 -20.70 -0.78 -8.62
N ALA A 78 -19.77 -0.68 -7.66
CA ALA A 78 -19.67 0.47 -6.77
C ALA A 78 -19.36 1.79 -7.51
N VAL A 79 -18.50 1.75 -8.54
CA VAL A 79 -18.21 2.92 -9.39
C VAL A 79 -19.42 3.30 -10.25
N ALA A 80 -20.10 2.30 -10.85
CA ALA A 80 -21.32 2.54 -11.64
C ALA A 80 -22.45 3.13 -10.78
N LEU A 81 -22.69 2.55 -9.60
CA LEU A 81 -23.65 3.04 -8.62
C LEU A 81 -23.36 4.50 -8.24
N SER A 82 -22.09 4.84 -8.02
CA SER A 82 -21.69 6.21 -7.67
C SER A 82 -22.02 7.18 -8.81
N GLY A 83 -21.65 6.87 -10.05
CA GLY A 83 -21.94 7.73 -11.21
C GLY A 83 -23.44 7.93 -11.48
N GLU A 84 -24.26 6.89 -11.30
CA GLU A 84 -25.71 7.02 -11.44
C GLU A 84 -26.33 7.85 -10.32
N ILE A 85 -25.82 7.75 -9.09
CA ILE A 85 -26.28 8.62 -7.99
C ILE A 85 -25.88 10.08 -8.23
N GLU A 86 -24.69 10.34 -8.79
CA GLU A 86 -24.26 11.69 -9.18
C GLU A 86 -25.22 12.31 -10.20
N GLU A 87 -25.61 11.53 -11.23
CA GLU A 87 -26.58 11.96 -12.25
C GLU A 87 -27.98 12.18 -11.65
N LEU A 88 -28.39 11.31 -10.71
CA LEU A 88 -29.72 11.34 -10.10
C LEU A 88 -29.91 12.48 -9.10
N VAL A 89 -28.88 12.80 -8.30
CA VAL A 89 -28.96 13.76 -7.19
C VAL A 89 -28.27 15.10 -7.53
N GLY A 90 -27.42 15.13 -8.55
CA GLY A 90 -26.65 16.31 -8.94
C GLY A 90 -25.53 16.65 -7.96
N VAL A 91 -24.98 15.66 -7.27
CA VAL A 91 -23.80 15.79 -6.38
C VAL A 91 -22.58 15.14 -7.05
N THR A 92 -21.37 15.54 -6.68
CA THR A 92 -20.14 14.82 -7.04
C THR A 92 -19.71 13.96 -5.85
N LEU A 93 -19.55 12.65 -6.07
CA LEU A 93 -19.15 11.66 -5.10
C LEU A 93 -17.70 11.26 -5.36
N THR A 94 -16.84 11.36 -4.35
CA THR A 94 -15.53 10.72 -4.41
C THR A 94 -15.72 9.21 -4.28
N ALA A 95 -14.92 8.41 -4.97
CA ALA A 95 -14.98 6.94 -4.90
C ALA A 95 -14.84 6.39 -3.47
N THR A 96 -14.27 7.17 -2.55
CA THR A 96 -14.09 6.83 -1.13
C THR A 96 -15.39 6.89 -0.30
N ILE A 97 -16.43 7.57 -0.77
CA ILE A 97 -17.65 7.78 0.04
C ILE A 97 -18.44 6.50 0.24
N ALA A 98 -18.47 5.62 -0.77
CA ALA A 98 -19.10 4.30 -0.68
C ALA A 98 -18.36 3.38 0.31
N TYR A 99 -17.04 3.56 0.47
CA TYR A 99 -16.25 2.84 1.48
C TYR A 99 -16.48 3.39 2.89
N GLN A 100 -16.61 4.71 3.04
CA GLN A 100 -16.88 5.35 4.33
C GLN A 100 -18.32 5.09 4.80
N HIS A 101 -19.25 4.90 3.86
CA HIS A 101 -20.66 4.63 4.11
C HIS A 101 -21.10 3.36 3.36
N PRO A 102 -20.69 2.16 3.83
CA PRO A 102 -20.84 0.92 3.07
C PRO A 102 -22.28 0.40 2.99
N THR A 103 -23.24 1.02 3.67
CA THR A 103 -24.63 0.56 3.73
C THR A 103 -25.57 1.52 2.99
N ILE A 104 -26.68 1.00 2.45
CA ILE A 104 -27.69 1.83 1.76
C ILE A 104 -28.22 2.92 2.70
N ALA A 105 -28.45 2.59 3.98
CA ALA A 105 -28.91 3.55 4.97
C ALA A 105 -27.90 4.68 5.20
N SER A 106 -26.61 4.34 5.40
CA SER A 106 -25.57 5.33 5.69
C SER A 106 -25.26 6.22 4.48
N LEU A 107 -25.19 5.64 3.28
CA LEU A 107 -24.90 6.38 2.05
C LEU A 107 -26.06 7.30 1.66
N ALA A 108 -27.30 6.82 1.70
CA ALA A 108 -28.46 7.64 1.35
C ALA A 108 -28.66 8.81 2.33
N THR A 109 -28.41 8.58 3.62
CA THR A 109 -28.46 9.63 4.64
C THR A 109 -27.36 10.67 4.38
N ARG A 110 -26.12 10.23 4.11
CA ARG A 110 -24.99 11.11 3.84
C ARG A 110 -25.20 12.01 2.62
N ILE A 111 -25.83 11.48 1.57
CA ILE A 111 -26.05 12.16 0.29
C ILE A 111 -27.18 13.19 0.39
N ILE A 112 -28.29 12.86 1.07
CA ILE A 112 -29.47 13.73 1.12
C ILE A 112 -29.42 14.72 2.28
N GLU A 113 -29.01 14.28 3.48
CA GLU A 113 -29.08 15.11 4.69
C GLU A 113 -27.78 15.89 4.93
N GLY A 114 -26.68 15.53 4.25
CA GLY A 114 -25.36 16.05 4.56
C GLY A 114 -24.91 15.63 5.97
N GLU A 115 -23.78 16.16 6.45
CA GLU A 115 -23.48 16.02 7.88
C GLU A 115 -24.50 16.84 8.70
N PRO A 116 -24.99 16.35 9.85
CA PRO A 116 -25.43 17.29 10.87
C PRO A 116 -24.23 18.18 11.21
N GLU A 117 -24.37 19.50 11.16
CA GLU A 117 -23.48 20.41 11.87
C GLU A 117 -23.57 20.06 13.36
N ALA A 118 -22.80 19.07 13.78
CA ALA A 118 -22.28 19.09 15.13
C ALA A 118 -21.53 20.42 15.23
N PRO A 119 -21.83 21.29 16.22
CA PRO A 119 -20.98 22.45 16.43
C PRO A 119 -19.57 21.90 16.51
N ALA A 120 -18.70 22.29 15.56
CA ALA A 120 -17.32 21.83 15.44
C ALA A 120 -16.79 21.71 16.85
N SER A 121 -16.75 20.47 17.35
CA SER A 121 -16.56 20.31 18.77
C SER A 121 -15.13 20.76 18.94
N ALA A 122 -14.94 21.76 19.79
CA ALA A 122 -13.61 22.19 20.18
C ALA A 122 -12.79 21.03 20.77
N ALA A 123 -13.29 19.79 20.81
CA ALA A 123 -12.54 18.59 21.13
C ALA A 123 -11.77 18.00 19.95
N ASP A 124 -12.15 18.21 18.68
CA ASP A 124 -11.29 17.81 17.53
C ASP A 124 -10.21 18.86 17.30
N ASP A 125 -10.60 20.14 17.31
CA ASP A 125 -9.64 21.24 17.32
C ASP A 125 -8.80 21.24 18.60
N ALA A 126 -9.27 20.81 19.78
CA ALA A 126 -8.42 20.61 20.97
C ALA A 126 -7.77 19.21 21.04
N PHE A 127 -8.11 18.25 20.19
CA PHE A 127 -7.30 17.05 20.02
C PHE A 127 -6.03 17.42 19.24
N TYR A 128 -6.15 18.34 18.26
CA TYR A 128 -5.02 18.89 17.53
C TYR A 128 -4.36 20.13 18.19
N ALA A 129 -5.09 20.95 18.96
CA ALA A 129 -4.59 22.16 19.63
C ALA A 129 -4.42 22.01 21.15
N GLY A 130 -4.97 20.96 21.76
CA GLY A 130 -4.83 20.61 23.18
C GLY A 130 -3.80 19.52 23.45
N ALA A 131 -3.02 19.12 22.43
CA ALA A 131 -1.71 18.57 22.67
C ALA A 131 -0.77 19.68 23.16
N ALA A 132 -0.97 20.04 24.43
CA ALA A 132 -0.09 20.92 25.16
C ALA A 132 1.33 20.33 25.10
N ASP A 133 2.25 21.14 24.58
CA ASP A 133 3.70 20.94 24.55
C ASP A 133 4.28 20.02 23.44
N PHE A 134 3.86 20.21 22.18
CA PHE A 134 4.65 19.77 21.01
C PHE A 134 5.87 20.67 20.75
N SER A 135 6.73 20.88 21.75
CA SER A 135 8.14 21.20 21.45
C SER A 135 8.90 19.99 20.87
N SER A 136 8.22 18.84 20.70
CA SER A 136 8.73 17.56 20.19
C SER A 136 8.44 17.27 18.70
N SER A 137 7.93 18.22 17.91
CA SER A 137 7.67 18.00 16.47
C SER A 137 8.93 18.15 15.60
N HIS A 138 10.04 17.50 15.96
CA HIS A 138 11.19 17.53 15.06
C HIS A 138 10.88 16.71 13.80
N ASP A 139 11.40 17.17 12.67
CA ASP A 139 11.35 16.43 11.41
C ASP A 139 12.12 15.12 11.55
N ILE A 140 11.66 14.08 10.86
CA ILE A 140 12.34 12.78 10.82
C ILE A 140 13.20 12.74 9.56
N ALA A 141 14.51 12.58 9.74
CA ALA A 141 15.44 12.44 8.63
C ALA A 141 15.46 10.98 8.16
N ILE A 142 15.32 10.77 6.84
CA ILE A 142 15.70 9.52 6.19
C ILE A 142 17.20 9.59 5.95
N VAL A 143 17.97 8.77 6.66
CA VAL A 143 19.44 8.79 6.63
C VAL A 143 20.03 7.66 5.82
N GLY A 144 19.28 6.58 5.61
CA GLY A 144 19.65 5.40 4.82
C GLY A 144 18.48 4.93 3.99
N MET A 145 18.76 4.19 2.91
CA MET A 145 17.72 3.42 2.23
C MET A 145 18.33 2.27 1.43
N ALA A 146 17.56 1.21 1.26
CA ALA A 146 17.86 0.10 0.36
C ALA A 146 16.60 -0.34 -0.35
N THR A 147 16.74 -0.78 -1.59
CA THR A 147 15.61 -1.19 -2.44
C THR A 147 15.95 -2.40 -3.29
N ARG A 148 14.95 -3.26 -3.52
CA ARG A 148 14.96 -4.29 -4.55
C ARG A 148 13.65 -4.24 -5.32
N PHE A 149 13.73 -3.91 -6.60
CA PHE A 149 12.56 -3.84 -7.47
C PHE A 149 12.83 -4.47 -8.85
N PRO A 150 11.79 -5.00 -9.52
CA PRO A 150 11.88 -5.59 -10.84
C PRO A 150 12.44 -4.62 -11.87
N GLY A 151 13.42 -5.07 -12.67
CA GLY A 151 14.08 -4.23 -13.69
C GLY A 151 14.95 -3.08 -13.16
N ALA A 152 14.82 -2.73 -11.87
CA ALA A 152 15.47 -1.59 -11.22
C ALA A 152 16.81 -1.93 -10.59
N GLY A 153 17.29 -3.16 -10.78
CA GLY A 153 18.51 -3.64 -10.15
C GLY A 153 18.40 -3.77 -8.63
N SER A 154 19.50 -3.41 -7.98
CA SER A 154 19.85 -3.80 -6.62
C SER A 154 20.27 -2.60 -5.76
N THR A 155 19.87 -1.38 -6.10
CA THR A 155 20.20 -0.15 -5.35
C THR A 155 19.17 0.95 -5.61
N PRO A 156 19.03 1.92 -4.69
CA PRO A 156 18.21 3.13 -4.92
C PRO A 156 18.63 3.91 -6.18
N GLU A 157 19.92 3.98 -6.49
CA GLU A 157 20.45 4.66 -7.67
C GLU A 157 20.02 3.98 -8.96
N GLN A 158 20.07 2.65 -9.01
CA GLN A 158 19.61 1.89 -10.19
C GLN A 158 18.08 1.98 -10.36
N MET A 159 17.33 2.05 -9.26
CA MET A 159 15.91 2.37 -9.30
C MET A 159 15.66 3.75 -9.89
N TRP A 160 16.43 4.75 -9.46
CA TRP A 160 16.33 6.09 -10.01
C TRP A 160 16.62 6.11 -11.52
N ASP A 161 17.67 5.43 -11.96
CA ASP A 161 18.03 5.33 -13.39
C ASP A 161 16.93 4.67 -14.22
N LEU A 162 16.27 3.62 -13.70
CA LEU A 162 15.11 3.01 -14.35
C LEU A 162 13.96 4.01 -14.49
N LEU A 163 13.64 4.75 -13.43
CA LEU A 163 12.52 5.70 -13.43
C LEU A 163 12.74 6.86 -14.40
N ILE A 164 13.92 7.49 -14.39
CA ILE A 164 14.21 8.63 -15.26
C ILE A 164 14.32 8.23 -16.74
N SER A 165 14.66 6.97 -17.03
CA SER A 165 14.71 6.44 -18.40
C SER A 165 13.33 5.98 -18.91
N GLY A 166 12.30 6.00 -18.05
CA GLY A 166 10.96 5.49 -18.39
C GLY A 166 10.94 3.96 -18.56
N GLY A 167 11.79 3.25 -17.82
CA GLY A 167 11.89 1.81 -17.88
C GLY A 167 10.66 1.09 -17.32
N ASP A 168 10.45 -0.14 -17.79
CA ASP A 168 9.34 -1.01 -17.40
C ASP A 168 9.91 -2.30 -16.82
N GLY A 169 9.59 -2.58 -15.55
CA GLY A 169 10.04 -3.76 -14.82
C GLY A 169 9.13 -4.98 -14.97
N VAL A 170 8.05 -4.89 -15.75
CA VAL A 170 7.12 -6.01 -15.98
C VAL A 170 7.72 -7.02 -16.95
N SER A 171 7.63 -8.30 -16.59
CA SER A 171 8.02 -9.43 -17.43
C SER A 171 6.94 -10.50 -17.46
N ASP A 172 7.18 -11.54 -18.25
CA ASP A 172 6.45 -12.81 -18.11
C ASP A 172 6.83 -13.51 -16.81
N LEU A 173 5.97 -14.42 -16.34
CA LEU A 173 6.22 -15.28 -15.18
C LEU A 173 7.51 -16.10 -15.40
N PRO A 174 8.50 -16.03 -14.49
CA PRO A 174 9.69 -16.86 -14.57
C PRO A 174 9.34 -18.36 -14.51
N GLU A 175 9.99 -19.17 -15.34
CA GLU A 175 9.67 -20.61 -15.51
C GLU A 175 9.73 -21.41 -14.21
N ASP A 176 10.62 -21.03 -13.29
CA ASP A 176 10.91 -21.74 -12.05
C ASP A 176 10.14 -21.17 -10.84
N ARG A 177 9.26 -20.18 -11.04
CA ARG A 177 8.60 -19.46 -9.94
C ARG A 177 7.54 -20.30 -9.23
N TRP A 178 6.77 -21.09 -9.98
CA TRP A 178 5.67 -21.91 -9.48
C TRP A 178 5.82 -23.38 -9.89
N GLU A 179 7.05 -23.84 -10.07
CA GLU A 179 7.35 -25.20 -10.55
C GLU A 179 6.74 -26.28 -9.65
N GLU A 180 6.69 -26.04 -8.34
CA GLU A 180 6.15 -26.95 -7.33
C GLU A 180 4.64 -27.19 -7.52
N PHE A 181 3.91 -26.19 -8.01
CA PHE A 181 2.45 -26.26 -8.17
C PHE A 181 2.01 -26.79 -9.55
N THR A 182 2.84 -26.61 -10.58
CA THR A 182 2.48 -26.95 -11.97
C THR A 182 2.60 -28.44 -12.29
N SER A 183 3.00 -29.26 -11.32
CA SER A 183 2.90 -30.71 -11.40
C SER A 183 1.44 -31.21 -11.41
N ASP A 184 0.51 -30.45 -10.81
CA ASP A 184 -0.94 -30.69 -10.93
C ASP A 184 -1.45 -30.14 -12.28
N PRO A 185 -2.02 -31.00 -13.17
CA PRO A 185 -2.52 -30.57 -14.47
C PRO A 185 -3.63 -29.52 -14.41
N MET A 186 -4.46 -29.51 -13.36
CA MET A 186 -5.52 -28.51 -13.19
C MET A 186 -4.95 -27.14 -12.83
N ILE A 187 -3.97 -27.10 -11.93
CA ILE A 187 -3.29 -25.84 -11.58
C ILE A 187 -2.52 -25.32 -12.80
N LYS A 188 -1.81 -26.20 -13.50
CA LYS A 188 -1.09 -25.84 -14.73
C LYS A 188 -2.02 -25.22 -15.77
N ALA A 189 -3.15 -25.85 -16.07
CA ALA A 189 -4.13 -25.30 -17.01
C ALA A 189 -4.73 -23.95 -16.56
N ALA A 190 -4.92 -23.76 -15.25
CA ALA A 190 -5.38 -22.48 -14.70
C ALA A 190 -4.33 -21.37 -14.87
N VAL A 191 -3.05 -21.68 -14.59
CA VAL A 191 -1.92 -20.76 -14.80
C VAL A 191 -1.76 -20.39 -16.27
N GLU A 192 -1.85 -21.36 -17.18
CA GLU A 192 -1.76 -21.12 -18.64
C GLU A 192 -2.90 -20.25 -19.18
N LYS A 193 -4.06 -20.23 -18.51
CA LYS A 193 -5.23 -19.42 -18.90
C LYS A 193 -5.20 -18.01 -18.28
N ALA A 194 -4.53 -17.81 -17.16
CA ALA A 194 -4.50 -16.55 -16.44
C ALA A 194 -3.49 -15.57 -17.05
N ASN A 195 -3.72 -14.27 -16.88
CA ASN A 195 -2.64 -13.30 -17.09
C ASN A 195 -1.68 -13.33 -15.89
N THR A 196 -0.46 -13.76 -16.16
CA THR A 196 0.62 -13.88 -15.18
C THR A 196 1.75 -12.88 -15.43
N LYS A 197 1.55 -11.86 -16.27
CA LYS A 197 2.51 -10.76 -16.39
C LYS A 197 2.61 -10.02 -15.06
N GLY A 198 3.84 -9.74 -14.64
CA GLY A 198 4.13 -9.20 -13.32
C GLY A 198 5.53 -8.59 -13.25
N GLY A 199 5.76 -7.78 -12.23
CA GLY A 199 7.11 -7.36 -11.88
C GLY A 199 7.77 -8.45 -11.05
N TYR A 200 8.72 -9.19 -11.61
CA TYR A 200 9.40 -10.28 -10.91
C TYR A 200 10.84 -9.90 -10.56
N LEU A 201 11.28 -10.24 -9.36
CA LEU A 201 12.71 -10.21 -9.04
C LEU A 201 13.41 -11.36 -9.77
N ASN A 202 14.60 -11.07 -10.30
CA ASN A 202 15.41 -12.06 -11.03
C ASN A 202 15.79 -13.27 -10.16
N ASP A 203 15.99 -13.03 -8.86
CA ASP A 203 16.40 -14.04 -7.92
C ASP A 203 15.73 -13.82 -6.57
N VAL A 204 15.06 -14.86 -6.08
CA VAL A 204 14.43 -14.94 -4.76
C VAL A 204 14.88 -16.19 -3.99
N LYS A 205 15.74 -17.01 -4.61
CA LYS A 205 16.18 -18.30 -4.07
C LYS A 205 17.52 -18.15 -3.35
N THR A 206 18.41 -17.27 -3.82
CA THR A 206 19.71 -17.04 -3.19
C THR A 206 19.62 -16.19 -1.93
N PHE A 207 20.65 -16.29 -1.08
CA PHE A 207 20.80 -15.59 0.18
C PHE A 207 22.21 -15.83 0.74
N ASP A 208 22.84 -14.81 1.32
CA ASP A 208 24.13 -14.97 2.02
C ASP A 208 23.95 -15.59 3.41
N ALA A 209 23.78 -16.92 3.43
CA ALA A 209 23.53 -17.69 4.63
C ALA A 209 24.66 -17.57 5.67
N GLU A 210 25.91 -17.53 5.21
CA GLU A 210 27.07 -17.46 6.11
C GLU A 210 27.13 -16.10 6.81
N PHE A 211 26.92 -15.02 6.05
CA PHE A 211 26.88 -13.67 6.59
C PHE A 211 25.80 -13.50 7.66
N PHE A 212 24.59 -14.01 7.39
CA PHE A 212 23.46 -13.92 8.32
C PHE A 212 23.41 -15.07 9.36
N ALA A 213 24.50 -15.83 9.51
CA ALA A 213 24.65 -16.92 10.47
C ALA A 213 23.52 -17.97 10.42
N MET A 214 23.01 -18.26 9.22
CA MET A 214 21.92 -19.19 8.98
C MET A 214 22.43 -20.47 8.32
N SER A 215 21.96 -21.64 8.79
CA SER A 215 22.33 -22.91 8.15
C SER A 215 21.62 -23.06 6.80
N PRO A 216 22.19 -23.77 5.81
CA PRO A 216 21.52 -24.03 4.53
C PRO A 216 20.14 -24.70 4.69
N LEU A 217 20.01 -25.56 5.69
CA LEU A 217 18.74 -26.23 6.02
C LEU A 217 17.69 -25.25 6.54
N GLU A 218 18.10 -24.27 7.35
CA GLU A 218 17.20 -23.22 7.81
C GLU A 218 16.81 -22.30 6.65
N VAL A 219 17.76 -21.83 5.84
CA VAL A 219 17.51 -20.96 4.67
C VAL A 219 16.45 -21.54 3.74
N ALA A 220 16.52 -22.85 3.45
CA ALA A 220 15.54 -23.53 2.60
C ALA A 220 14.10 -23.50 3.16
N ASN A 221 13.93 -23.24 4.46
CA ASN A 221 12.64 -23.17 5.13
C ASN A 221 12.23 -21.75 5.51
N VAL A 222 13.02 -20.73 5.15
CA VAL A 222 12.76 -19.32 5.44
C VAL A 222 12.23 -18.60 4.19
N ASP A 223 11.10 -17.91 4.36
CA ASP A 223 10.46 -17.09 3.35
C ASP A 223 11.48 -16.09 2.75
N PRO A 224 11.63 -16.01 1.42
CA PRO A 224 12.40 -14.96 0.75
C PRO A 224 12.13 -13.54 1.26
N GLN A 225 10.93 -13.23 1.75
CA GLN A 225 10.59 -11.94 2.36
C GLN A 225 11.39 -11.66 3.65
N GLN A 226 11.62 -12.67 4.49
CA GLN A 226 12.45 -12.53 5.69
C GLN A 226 13.94 -12.37 5.34
N ARG A 227 14.39 -13.08 4.30
CA ARG A 227 15.78 -13.00 3.79
C ARG A 227 16.06 -11.63 3.17
N LEU A 228 15.14 -11.16 2.32
CA LEU A 228 15.23 -9.84 1.72
C LEU A 228 15.20 -8.73 2.79
N ALA A 229 14.38 -8.86 3.84
CA ALA A 229 14.36 -7.89 4.94
C ALA A 229 15.72 -7.75 5.65
N LEU A 230 16.45 -8.87 5.84
CA LEU A 230 17.79 -8.87 6.42
C LEU A 230 18.80 -8.16 5.51
N GLU A 231 18.80 -8.48 4.22
CA GLU A 231 19.69 -7.86 3.22
C GLU A 231 19.42 -6.35 3.08
N LEU A 232 18.15 -5.96 2.92
CA LEU A 232 17.77 -4.55 2.82
C LEU A 232 18.10 -3.78 4.08
N THR A 233 17.97 -4.39 5.26
CA THR A 233 18.38 -3.74 6.51
C THR A 233 19.88 -3.48 6.52
N TRP A 234 20.69 -4.49 6.18
CA TRP A 234 22.15 -4.34 6.11
C TRP A 234 22.53 -3.21 5.15
N GLU A 235 21.97 -3.24 3.93
CA GLU A 235 22.24 -2.25 2.89
C GLU A 235 21.80 -0.84 3.28
N ALA A 236 20.66 -0.69 3.98
CA ALA A 236 20.17 0.62 4.43
C ALA A 236 21.08 1.23 5.50
N LEU A 237 21.60 0.41 6.42
CA LEU A 237 22.57 0.84 7.43
C LEU A 237 23.91 1.24 6.80
N GLU A 238 24.40 0.46 5.83
CA GLU A 238 25.60 0.79 5.04
C GLU A 238 25.42 2.09 4.26
N HIS A 239 24.26 2.29 3.62
CA HIS A 239 23.94 3.55 2.92
C HIS A 239 23.91 4.74 3.89
N ALA A 240 23.40 4.54 5.11
CA ALA A 240 23.43 5.54 6.17
C ALA A 240 24.83 5.80 6.76
N HIS A 241 25.83 5.00 6.38
CA HIS A 241 27.17 4.97 7.00
C HIS A 241 27.10 4.73 8.51
N ILE A 242 26.16 3.90 8.96
CA ILE A 242 25.99 3.51 10.36
C ILE A 242 26.48 2.07 10.53
N PRO A 243 27.61 1.84 11.23
CA PRO A 243 28.08 0.50 11.50
C PRO A 243 27.06 -0.28 12.35
N ALA A 244 26.54 -1.39 11.83
CA ALA A 244 25.49 -2.17 12.51
C ALA A 244 25.92 -2.68 13.91
N ASN A 245 27.22 -2.84 14.14
CA ASN A 245 27.77 -3.22 15.45
C ASN A 245 27.66 -2.13 16.53
N GLU A 246 27.52 -0.85 16.15
CA GLU A 246 27.32 0.26 17.08
C GLU A 246 25.88 0.33 17.61
N LEU A 247 24.95 -0.35 16.93
CA LEU A 247 23.52 -0.37 17.28
C LEU A 247 23.10 -1.60 18.11
N LYS A 248 24.04 -2.51 18.42
CA LYS A 248 23.75 -3.71 19.22
C LYS A 248 23.34 -3.34 20.65
N GLY A 249 22.22 -3.87 21.10
CA GLY A 249 21.61 -3.58 22.39
C GLY A 249 20.89 -2.24 22.47
N GLU A 250 20.92 -1.43 21.39
CA GLU A 250 20.30 -0.11 21.38
C GLU A 250 18.79 -0.20 21.10
N GLN A 251 18.07 0.87 21.44
CA GLN A 251 16.63 1.03 21.17
C GLN A 251 16.38 1.34 19.69
N VAL A 252 16.77 0.42 18.81
CA VAL A 252 16.46 0.48 17.38
C VAL A 252 15.11 -0.18 17.13
N GLY A 253 14.15 0.59 16.61
CA GLY A 253 12.85 0.08 16.22
C GLY A 253 12.88 -0.55 14.83
N VAL A 254 12.13 -1.63 14.61
CA VAL A 254 12.00 -2.32 13.32
C VAL A 254 10.52 -2.46 12.98
N PHE A 255 10.10 -1.81 11.91
CA PHE A 255 8.71 -1.77 11.46
C PHE A 255 8.66 -2.23 10.00
N LEU A 256 8.16 -3.43 9.74
CA LEU A 256 8.14 -4.00 8.39
C LEU A 256 6.73 -4.40 7.95
N GLY A 257 6.30 -3.87 6.81
CA GLY A 257 5.07 -4.24 6.15
C GLY A 257 5.21 -5.54 5.35
N SER A 258 4.29 -6.48 5.53
CA SER A 258 4.23 -7.72 4.73
C SER A 258 2.79 -8.26 4.74
N SER A 259 2.22 -8.50 3.56
CA SER A 259 0.82 -8.91 3.43
C SER A 259 0.63 -10.25 2.71
N ALA A 260 1.65 -10.70 1.97
CA ALA A 260 1.66 -12.03 1.35
C ALA A 260 2.39 -13.03 2.24
N ASN A 261 1.91 -14.27 2.29
CA ASN A 261 2.61 -15.38 2.94
C ASN A 261 2.58 -16.63 2.06
N ASP A 262 2.91 -16.42 0.79
CA ASP A 262 2.88 -17.46 -0.24
C ASP A 262 3.83 -18.62 0.11
N TYR A 263 4.97 -18.34 0.75
CA TYR A 263 5.94 -19.36 1.12
C TYR A 263 5.40 -20.37 2.14
N GLN A 264 4.40 -19.99 2.94
CA GLN A 264 3.70 -20.92 3.82
C GLN A 264 3.03 -22.06 3.03
N LEU A 265 2.48 -21.77 1.85
CA LEU A 265 1.88 -22.79 0.98
C LEU A 265 2.92 -23.77 0.42
N LEU A 266 4.20 -23.37 0.36
CA LEU A 266 5.29 -24.23 -0.06
C LEU A 266 5.85 -25.03 1.11
N ALA A 267 6.26 -24.34 2.19
CA ALA A 267 7.03 -24.93 3.28
C ALA A 267 6.22 -25.79 4.24
N VAL A 268 4.90 -25.61 4.33
CA VAL A 268 4.03 -26.39 5.25
C VAL A 268 2.84 -27.06 4.57
N SER A 269 2.85 -27.19 3.24
CA SER A 269 1.81 -27.93 2.48
C SER A 269 1.69 -29.39 2.90
N ASP A 270 2.80 -30.03 3.26
CA ASP A 270 2.83 -31.34 3.91
C ASP A 270 3.07 -31.15 5.42
N PRO A 271 2.01 -31.03 6.25
CA PRO A 271 2.16 -30.77 7.67
C PRO A 271 2.83 -31.92 8.45
N VAL A 272 2.93 -33.12 7.86
CA VAL A 272 3.59 -34.27 8.49
C VAL A 272 5.10 -34.21 8.31
N ASN A 273 5.56 -33.71 7.16
CA ASN A 273 6.98 -33.65 6.81
C ASN A 273 7.59 -32.24 6.83
N ALA A 274 6.78 -31.21 7.11
CA ALA A 274 7.25 -29.83 7.25
C ALA A 274 8.38 -29.74 8.28
N HIS A 275 9.49 -29.10 7.89
CA HIS A 275 10.63 -28.92 8.80
C HIS A 275 10.27 -27.98 9.95
N PRO A 276 10.74 -28.18 11.19
CA PRO A 276 10.47 -27.27 12.31
C PRO A 276 10.86 -25.81 12.04
N TYR A 277 11.87 -25.57 11.20
CA TYR A 277 12.26 -24.21 10.77
C TYR A 277 11.18 -23.50 9.94
N ALA A 278 10.26 -24.22 9.29
CA ALA A 278 9.18 -23.59 8.53
C ALA A 278 8.25 -22.77 9.44
N LEU A 279 8.08 -23.17 10.71
CA LEU A 279 7.21 -22.45 11.65
C LEU A 279 7.67 -21.00 11.87
N THR A 280 8.96 -20.79 12.08
CA THR A 280 9.53 -19.44 12.21
C THR A 280 9.84 -18.83 10.85
N GLY A 281 10.20 -19.65 9.87
CA GLY A 281 10.57 -19.24 8.53
C GLY A 281 9.41 -18.69 7.69
N THR A 282 8.16 -19.02 8.00
CA THR A 282 6.97 -18.49 7.28
C THR A 282 6.09 -17.61 8.15
N SER A 283 6.46 -17.32 9.40
CA SER A 283 5.65 -16.45 10.25
C SER A 283 5.83 -14.99 9.86
N THR A 284 4.73 -14.28 9.61
CA THR A 284 4.77 -12.84 9.25
C THR A 284 5.39 -12.00 10.35
N ALA A 285 5.14 -12.32 11.62
CA ALA A 285 5.75 -11.64 12.76
C ALA A 285 7.29 -11.77 12.79
N ILE A 286 7.84 -12.80 12.16
CA ILE A 286 9.29 -13.06 12.14
C ILE A 286 10.00 -12.20 11.09
N VAL A 287 9.29 -11.55 10.15
CA VAL A 287 9.89 -10.62 9.18
C VAL A 287 10.64 -9.50 9.92
N ALA A 288 9.99 -8.80 10.85
CA ALA A 288 10.65 -7.81 11.71
C ALA A 288 11.55 -8.45 12.77
N ASN A 289 11.06 -9.48 13.47
CA ASN A 289 11.79 -10.03 14.62
C ASN A 289 13.12 -10.69 14.24
N ARG A 290 13.26 -11.24 13.03
CA ARG A 290 14.51 -11.83 12.58
C ARG A 290 15.58 -10.75 12.35
N VAL A 291 15.19 -9.57 11.86
CA VAL A 291 16.06 -8.41 11.76
C VAL A 291 16.52 -7.99 13.16
N SER A 292 15.59 -7.74 14.09
CA SER A 292 15.95 -7.37 15.45
C SER A 292 16.83 -8.41 16.14
N TYR A 293 16.57 -9.70 15.93
CA TYR A 293 17.36 -10.79 16.50
C TYR A 293 18.79 -10.84 15.95
N PHE A 294 18.96 -10.78 14.63
CA PHE A 294 20.28 -10.87 14.00
C PHE A 294 21.17 -9.67 14.37
N PHE A 295 20.59 -8.47 14.33
CA PHE A 295 21.30 -7.24 14.60
C PHE A 295 21.37 -6.86 16.09
N ASP A 296 20.72 -7.63 16.97
CA ASP A 296 20.62 -7.37 18.41
C ASP A 296 19.95 -6.00 18.73
N PHE A 297 18.86 -5.67 18.03
CA PHE A 297 18.08 -4.45 18.27
C PHE A 297 17.03 -4.66 19.36
N HIS A 298 16.96 -3.75 20.33
CA HIS A 298 16.14 -3.88 21.54
C HIS A 298 14.94 -2.91 21.58
N GLY A 299 14.68 -2.18 20.49
CA GLY A 299 13.48 -1.36 20.33
C GLY A 299 12.24 -2.16 19.91
N PRO A 300 11.10 -1.49 19.65
CA PRO A 300 9.89 -2.14 19.14
C PRO A 300 10.16 -2.89 17.83
N SER A 301 9.70 -4.14 17.73
CA SER A 301 9.82 -4.97 16.52
C SER A 301 8.44 -5.42 16.07
N ILE A 302 7.95 -4.83 14.99
CA ILE A 302 6.56 -4.94 14.56
C ILE A 302 6.48 -5.29 13.08
N SER A 303 5.79 -6.38 12.77
CA SER A 303 5.34 -6.66 11.41
C SER A 303 3.91 -6.18 11.24
N VAL A 304 3.63 -5.46 10.16
CA VAL A 304 2.34 -4.80 9.92
C VAL A 304 1.70 -5.36 8.66
N ASP A 305 0.41 -5.69 8.75
CA ASP A 305 -0.41 -6.04 7.60
C ASP A 305 -1.65 -5.15 7.54
N THR A 306 -1.64 -4.24 6.58
CA THR A 306 -2.78 -3.42 6.15
C THR A 306 -2.99 -3.55 4.65
N ALA A 307 -2.71 -4.75 4.10
CA ALA A 307 -2.67 -5.00 2.66
C ALA A 307 -1.71 -4.04 1.92
N CYS A 308 -2.17 -3.38 0.86
CA CYS A 308 -1.32 -2.55 0.00
C CYS A 308 -0.66 -1.35 0.70
N SER A 309 -1.16 -0.91 1.88
CA SER A 309 -0.61 0.21 2.63
C SER A 309 0.41 -0.18 3.70
N SER A 310 0.73 -1.48 3.85
CA SER A 310 1.53 -2.00 4.98
C SER A 310 2.86 -1.28 5.19
N SER A 311 3.61 -0.96 4.13
CA SER A 311 4.91 -0.27 4.25
C SER A 311 4.76 1.17 4.73
N LEU A 312 3.73 1.90 4.28
CA LEU A 312 3.47 3.27 4.74
C LEU A 312 2.96 3.31 6.19
N VAL A 313 2.17 2.31 6.61
CA VAL A 313 1.76 2.18 8.00
C VAL A 313 2.96 1.81 8.89
N ALA A 314 3.89 1.01 8.39
CA ALA A 314 5.15 0.74 9.09
C ALA A 314 5.99 2.02 9.27
N VAL A 315 6.12 2.86 8.23
CA VAL A 315 6.77 4.19 8.34
C VAL A 315 6.04 5.08 9.34
N HIS A 316 4.71 5.09 9.34
CA HIS A 316 3.91 5.84 10.30
C HIS A 316 4.25 5.43 11.75
N GLN A 317 4.32 4.13 12.03
CA GLN A 317 4.66 3.62 13.36
C GLN A 317 6.11 3.94 13.76
N ALA A 318 7.05 3.84 12.83
CA ALA A 318 8.44 4.23 13.07
C ALA A 318 8.57 5.72 13.45
N VAL A 319 7.89 6.61 12.72
CA VAL A 319 7.85 8.04 13.05
C VAL A 319 7.26 8.29 14.43
N ARG A 320 6.22 7.55 14.83
CA ARG A 320 5.64 7.65 16.18
C ARG A 320 6.64 7.19 17.24
N SER A 321 7.32 6.07 17.02
CA SER A 321 8.34 5.52 17.93
C SER A 321 9.52 6.46 18.16
N LEU A 322 10.00 7.10 17.08
CA LEU A 322 11.06 8.11 17.16
C LEU A 322 10.60 9.34 17.94
N ARG A 323 9.38 9.84 17.67
CA ARG A 323 8.84 11.03 18.36
C ARG A 323 8.49 10.78 19.82
N SER A 324 8.10 9.56 20.20
CA SER A 324 7.85 9.19 21.59
C SER A 324 9.14 8.86 22.37
N GLY A 325 10.27 8.70 21.67
CA GLY A 325 11.54 8.29 22.27
C GLY A 325 11.62 6.79 22.60
N GLU A 326 10.65 5.98 22.13
CA GLU A 326 10.71 4.52 22.18
C GLU A 326 11.81 3.95 21.27
N SER A 327 12.23 4.72 20.27
CA SER A 327 13.40 4.40 19.45
C SER A 327 14.28 5.61 19.22
N SER A 328 15.59 5.40 19.21
CA SER A 328 16.59 6.43 18.84
C SER A 328 16.94 6.37 17.34
N VAL A 329 16.79 5.20 16.75
CA VAL A 329 16.90 4.89 15.31
C VAL A 329 15.75 3.96 14.96
N ALA A 330 15.17 4.08 13.77
CA ALA A 330 14.12 3.15 13.34
C ALA A 330 14.38 2.73 11.90
N LEU A 331 14.15 1.44 11.63
CA LEU A 331 14.08 0.88 10.30
C LEU A 331 12.61 0.71 9.93
N ALA A 332 12.21 1.24 8.80
CA ALA A 332 10.84 1.16 8.33
C ALA A 332 10.77 0.75 6.86
N GLY A 333 9.83 -0.11 6.51
CA GLY A 333 9.77 -0.59 5.14
C GLY A 333 8.72 -1.65 4.89
N GLY A 334 8.94 -2.43 3.83
CA GLY A 334 8.12 -3.61 3.57
C GLY A 334 8.68 -4.47 2.45
N THR A 335 8.22 -5.70 2.40
CA THR A 335 8.57 -6.70 1.39
C THR A 335 7.31 -7.34 0.83
N ASN A 336 7.39 -7.80 -0.42
CA ASN A 336 6.33 -8.52 -1.10
C ASN A 336 6.92 -9.52 -2.10
N MET A 337 6.40 -10.75 -2.12
CA MET A 337 6.81 -11.81 -3.04
C MET A 337 5.60 -12.52 -3.66
N LEU A 338 5.75 -13.03 -4.89
CA LEU A 338 4.69 -13.73 -5.64
C LEU A 338 5.08 -15.20 -5.83
N LEU A 339 5.14 -15.96 -4.74
CA LEU A 339 5.72 -17.31 -4.71
C LEU A 339 4.68 -18.41 -4.96
N ALA A 340 3.39 -18.09 -4.98
CA ALA A 340 2.34 -19.07 -5.22
C ALA A 340 1.25 -18.57 -6.18
N PRO A 341 0.64 -19.47 -6.98
CA PRO A 341 -0.43 -19.11 -7.91
C PRO A 341 -1.72 -18.49 -7.33
N PRO A 342 -2.27 -18.92 -6.16
CA PRO A 342 -3.66 -18.63 -5.79
C PRO A 342 -4.07 -17.17 -5.84
N ALA A 343 -3.22 -16.25 -5.35
CA ALA A 343 -3.54 -14.82 -5.36
C ALA A 343 -3.56 -14.23 -6.78
N THR A 344 -2.63 -14.64 -7.67
CA THR A 344 -2.65 -14.18 -9.07
C THR A 344 -3.86 -14.74 -9.81
N LEU A 345 -4.16 -16.02 -9.63
CA LEU A 345 -5.33 -16.65 -10.25
C LEU A 345 -6.63 -16.00 -9.77
N GLY A 346 -6.75 -15.73 -8.48
CA GLY A 346 -7.91 -15.04 -7.90
C GLY A 346 -8.10 -13.62 -8.43
N PHE A 347 -7.03 -12.82 -8.51
CA PHE A 347 -7.12 -11.47 -9.08
C PHE A 347 -7.43 -11.49 -10.59
N ASN A 348 -6.91 -12.48 -11.32
CA ASN A 348 -7.25 -12.66 -12.73
C ASN A 348 -8.74 -13.02 -12.92
N GLU A 349 -9.25 -13.98 -12.15
CA GLU A 349 -10.67 -14.38 -12.18
C GLU A 349 -11.60 -13.22 -11.79
N GLY A 350 -11.19 -12.40 -10.82
CA GLY A 350 -11.89 -11.19 -10.42
C GLY A 350 -11.80 -10.02 -11.40
N GLY A 351 -11.08 -10.14 -12.52
CA GLY A 351 -10.94 -9.08 -13.52
C GLY A 351 -10.13 -7.86 -13.04
N ILE A 352 -9.29 -8.04 -12.01
CA ILE A 352 -8.49 -6.97 -11.40
C ILE A 352 -7.18 -6.72 -12.16
N LEU A 353 -6.63 -7.76 -12.78
CA LEU A 353 -5.37 -7.67 -13.52
C LEU A 353 -5.59 -7.08 -14.92
N THR A 354 -4.69 -6.19 -15.35
CA THR A 354 -4.68 -5.70 -16.73
C THR A 354 -4.46 -6.85 -17.71
N ALA A 355 -4.97 -6.75 -18.95
CA ALA A 355 -4.76 -7.79 -19.97
C ALA A 355 -3.41 -7.68 -20.68
N ASP A 356 -2.85 -6.47 -20.78
CA ASP A 356 -1.58 -6.18 -21.44
C ASP A 356 -0.38 -6.15 -20.49
N GLY A 357 -0.61 -6.33 -19.19
CA GLY A 357 0.44 -6.26 -18.16
C GLY A 357 0.95 -4.86 -17.92
N LYS A 358 0.15 -3.80 -18.18
CA LYS A 358 0.58 -2.41 -18.02
C LYS A 358 -0.32 -1.63 -17.08
N ILE A 359 0.26 -1.06 -16.04
CA ILE A 359 -0.42 -0.08 -15.20
C ILE A 359 -0.45 1.25 -15.95
N LYS A 360 -1.64 1.68 -16.35
CA LYS A 360 -1.86 2.94 -17.08
C LYS A 360 -2.45 4.01 -16.15
N ALA A 361 -1.71 4.37 -15.11
CA ALA A 361 -2.16 5.32 -14.11
C ALA A 361 -2.67 6.61 -14.77
N PHE A 362 -3.88 7.05 -14.39
CA PHE A 362 -4.56 8.26 -14.91
C PHE A 362 -4.94 8.24 -16.40
N SER A 363 -4.76 7.12 -17.10
CA SER A 363 -5.17 7.00 -18.50
C SER A 363 -6.66 6.70 -18.65
N SER A 364 -7.29 7.20 -19.72
CA SER A 364 -8.69 6.89 -20.06
C SER A 364 -8.91 5.43 -20.44
N ASP A 365 -7.85 4.70 -20.78
CA ASP A 365 -7.87 3.26 -21.10
C ASP A 365 -7.28 2.39 -19.98
N ALA A 366 -7.19 2.91 -18.75
CA ALA A 366 -6.78 2.14 -17.58
C ALA A 366 -7.75 0.97 -17.33
N SER A 367 -7.20 -0.24 -17.13
CA SER A 367 -8.00 -1.47 -17.10
C SER A 367 -7.70 -2.40 -15.92
N GLY A 368 -6.95 -1.95 -14.90
CA GLY A 368 -6.59 -2.77 -13.74
C GLY A 368 -5.16 -2.53 -13.23
N ILE A 369 -4.66 -3.49 -12.46
CA ILE A 369 -3.32 -3.47 -11.86
C ILE A 369 -2.41 -4.56 -12.42
N VAL A 370 -1.13 -4.51 -12.03
CA VAL A 370 -0.15 -5.58 -12.21
C VAL A 370 0.44 -5.89 -10.85
N ARG A 371 0.64 -7.18 -10.53
CA ARG A 371 1.31 -7.59 -9.29
C ARG A 371 2.82 -7.47 -9.47
N ALA A 372 3.53 -7.09 -8.42
CA ALA A 372 4.99 -7.03 -8.45
C ALA A 372 5.60 -7.49 -7.12
N GLU A 373 6.83 -7.98 -7.22
CA GLU A 373 7.70 -8.34 -6.12
C GLU A 373 8.60 -7.17 -5.75
N GLY A 374 9.20 -7.24 -4.56
CA GLY A 374 10.21 -6.29 -4.17
C GLY A 374 10.16 -5.94 -2.70
N GLY A 375 10.97 -4.96 -2.34
CA GLY A 375 10.96 -4.39 -1.01
C GLY A 375 11.84 -3.15 -0.92
N GLY A 376 11.62 -2.40 0.14
CA GLY A 376 12.44 -1.27 0.51
C GLY A 376 12.46 -1.07 2.01
N VAL A 377 13.58 -0.59 2.53
CA VAL A 377 13.79 -0.21 3.93
C VAL A 377 14.45 1.18 3.96
N VAL A 378 13.99 2.04 4.87
CA VAL A 378 14.53 3.37 5.17
C VAL A 378 14.87 3.52 6.65
#